data_AF-A0A1B0CRU3-F1
#
_entry.id   AF-A0A1B0CRU3-F1
#
_cell.length_a   1.000
_cell.length_b   1.000
_cell.length_c   1.000
_cell.angle_alpha   90.00
_cell.angle_beta   90.00
_cell.angle_gamma   90.00
#
_symmetry.space_group_name_H-M   'P 1'
#
loop_
_entity.id
_entity.type
_entity.pdbx_description
1 polymer ?
#
loop_
_entity_poly.entity_id
_entity_poly.type
_entity_poly.pdbx_seq_one_letter_code
_entity_poly.pdbx_strand_id
1 'polypeptide(L)'
;FDKKAVSDDKKNTYVSDIRIGTVKVLSSTQLDITFEKKNYDVVTRYAYKGRGAELSELLSFNGKFPWVILGDGAGNETNGFKCEWATIKDDHIYVGSVGVENYDDDDKLENRNNFFVKKVSKTGEVIHENWYDIYDRIRNTLGMPFPGFIVHEAVMWSPINKKWIFLPRKCSEKSYVKADVDATGCNKMIITSEDFSTIEYLDIQATPLQKERGFSSFKFVPDSQESMIVGLTTVENGKTINTAIIGLDLQGKILYPETKIFNDKYEGVAFLKHFDPKNIQMPNLN
;
A
#
# COMPACT_ATOMS: atom_id res chain seq x y z
N PHE A 1 -8.49 9.57 4.53
CA PHE A 1 -9.56 10.60 4.58
C PHE A 1 -9.82 11.26 3.22
N ASP A 2 -8.91 11.14 2.25
CA ASP A 2 -9.11 11.68 0.90
C ASP A 2 -9.45 13.18 0.96
N LYS A 3 -10.44 13.65 0.19
CA LYS A 3 -10.89 15.05 0.18
C LYS A 3 -11.37 15.56 1.54
N LYS A 4 -11.70 14.67 2.50
CA LYS A 4 -12.11 15.04 3.87
C LYS A 4 -10.91 15.33 4.79
N ALA A 5 -9.68 15.23 4.29
CA ALA A 5 -8.49 15.57 5.07
C ALA A 5 -8.38 17.09 5.35
N VAL A 6 -9.13 17.95 4.65
CA VAL A 6 -9.14 19.40 4.89
C VAL A 6 -9.70 19.71 6.28
N SER A 7 -8.96 20.46 7.09
CA SER A 7 -9.42 20.94 8.40
C SER A 7 -10.52 22.01 8.25
N ASP A 8 -11.62 21.82 8.97
CA ASP A 8 -12.76 22.74 8.98
C ASP A 8 -12.46 24.05 9.75
N ASP A 9 -11.56 23.99 10.73
CA ASP A 9 -11.28 25.07 11.69
C ASP A 9 -9.99 25.84 11.39
N LYS A 10 -9.04 25.24 10.66
CA LYS A 10 -7.73 25.84 10.38
C LYS A 10 -7.48 25.95 8.88
N LYS A 11 -7.30 27.19 8.43
CA LYS A 11 -6.96 27.49 7.03
C LYS A 11 -5.69 26.74 6.59
N ASN A 12 -5.72 26.20 5.36
CA ASN A 12 -4.60 25.50 4.72
C ASN A 12 -4.02 24.38 5.59
N THR A 13 -4.86 23.69 6.36
CA THR A 13 -4.45 22.61 7.25
C THR A 13 -5.12 21.32 6.82
N TYR A 14 -4.33 20.25 6.81
CA TYR A 14 -4.75 18.93 6.38
C TYR A 14 -4.39 17.92 7.46
N VAL A 15 -5.33 17.04 7.77
CA VAL A 15 -5.24 16.09 8.88
C VAL A 15 -5.39 14.68 8.34
N SER A 16 -4.55 13.78 8.83
CA SER A 16 -4.69 12.32 8.79
C SER A 16 -4.61 11.79 10.22
N ASP A 17 -4.76 10.48 10.43
CA ASP A 17 -4.59 9.91 11.77
C ASP A 17 -3.81 8.59 11.78
N ILE A 18 -3.23 8.29 12.93
CA ILE A 18 -2.55 7.04 13.25
C ILE A 18 -3.32 6.32 14.35
N ARG A 19 -3.55 5.04 14.14
CA ARG A 19 -4.10 4.10 15.13
C ARG A 19 -2.99 3.19 15.63
N ILE A 20 -2.93 2.98 16.94
CA ILE A 20 -1.94 2.10 17.56
C ILE A 20 -2.63 0.82 18.00
N GLY A 21 -1.94 -0.30 17.81
CA GLY A 21 -2.41 -1.62 18.20
C GLY A 21 -1.24 -2.54 18.57
N THR A 22 -1.58 -3.77 18.94
CA THR A 22 -0.62 -4.81 19.28
C THR A 22 -0.88 -6.04 18.41
N VAL A 23 0.19 -6.67 17.93
CA VAL A 23 0.17 -8.00 17.32
C VAL A 23 0.98 -8.93 18.21
N LYS A 24 0.37 -10.05 18.63
CA LYS A 24 1.03 -11.11 19.39
C LYS A 24 1.07 -12.38 18.54
N VAL A 25 2.24 -13.00 18.46
CA VAL A 25 2.37 -14.35 17.91
C VAL A 25 2.03 -15.34 19.01
N LEU A 26 0.87 -16.00 18.92
CA LEU A 26 0.45 -17.00 19.89
C LEU A 26 1.04 -18.38 19.59
N SER A 27 1.18 -18.70 18.30
CA SER A 27 1.83 -19.92 17.80
C SER A 27 2.26 -19.73 16.34
N SER A 28 2.86 -20.75 15.72
CA SER A 28 3.22 -20.74 14.30
C SER A 28 2.01 -20.63 13.35
N THR A 29 0.78 -20.77 13.86
CA THR A 29 -0.45 -20.73 13.05
C THR A 29 -1.48 -19.74 13.57
N GLN A 30 -1.13 -18.89 14.54
CA GLN A 30 -2.11 -18.02 15.20
C GLN A 30 -1.49 -16.71 15.65
N LEU A 31 -2.12 -15.62 15.24
CA LEU A 31 -1.88 -14.27 15.73
C LEU A 31 -3.05 -13.80 16.59
N ASP A 32 -2.78 -12.85 17.47
CA ASP A 32 -3.78 -12.07 18.20
C ASP A 32 -3.51 -10.58 17.94
N ILE A 33 -4.53 -9.85 17.53
CA ILE A 33 -4.42 -8.46 17.11
C ILE A 33 -5.46 -7.61 17.83
N THR A 34 -4.99 -6.53 18.46
CA THR A 34 -5.83 -5.59 19.20
C THR A 34 -5.46 -4.15 18.85
N PHE A 35 -6.42 -3.23 19.00
CA PHE A 35 -6.21 -1.80 18.80
C PHE A 35 -6.54 -1.02 20.06
N GLU A 36 -5.79 0.04 20.31
CA GLU A 36 -6.13 1.05 21.30
C GLU A 36 -7.33 1.87 20.83
N LYS A 37 -8.09 2.42 21.78
CA LYS A 37 -9.20 3.33 21.46
C LYS A 37 -8.72 4.68 20.95
N LYS A 38 -7.51 5.07 21.33
CA LYS A 38 -6.92 6.37 21.01
C LYS A 38 -6.42 6.40 19.56
N ASN A 39 -6.53 7.56 18.93
CA ASN A 39 -5.81 7.92 17.71
C ASN A 39 -4.94 9.15 17.93
N TYR A 40 -4.09 9.40 16.96
CA TYR A 40 -3.13 10.48 16.96
C TYR A 40 -3.20 11.19 15.61
N ASP A 41 -3.48 12.49 15.62
CA ASP A 41 -3.56 13.26 14.39
C ASP A 41 -2.16 13.47 13.81
N VAL A 42 -2.08 13.34 12.48
CA VAL A 42 -0.93 13.74 11.67
C VAL A 42 -1.36 14.96 10.87
N VAL A 43 -0.72 16.10 11.13
CA VAL A 43 -1.13 17.38 10.56
C VAL A 43 -0.05 17.93 9.63
N THR A 44 -0.47 18.45 8.48
CA THR A 44 0.41 19.17 7.55
C THR A 44 -0.27 20.41 6.99
N ARG A 45 0.56 21.36 6.54
CA ARG A 45 0.14 22.52 5.74
C ARG A 45 0.56 22.42 4.28
N TYR A 46 1.28 21.36 3.92
CA TYR A 46 1.66 21.08 2.54
C TYR A 46 0.49 20.45 1.80
N ALA A 47 0.21 20.98 0.61
CA ALA A 47 -0.85 20.50 -0.26
C ALA A 47 -0.53 20.82 -1.72
N TYR A 48 -1.13 20.04 -2.61
CA TYR A 48 -1.13 20.27 -4.04
C TYR A 48 -2.57 20.34 -4.53
N LYS A 49 -2.91 21.41 -5.27
CA LYS A 49 -4.28 21.67 -5.77
C LYS A 49 -5.37 21.52 -4.68
N GLY A 50 -5.06 21.97 -3.47
CA GLY A 50 -6.00 21.95 -2.35
C GLY A 50 -6.18 20.58 -1.67
N ARG A 51 -5.37 19.57 -2.00
CA ARG A 51 -5.36 18.24 -1.35
C ARG A 51 -4.03 17.99 -0.63
N GLY A 52 -4.08 17.41 0.57
CA GLY A 52 -2.93 17.13 1.42
C GLY A 52 -3.31 16.12 2.51
N ALA A 53 -2.31 15.55 3.19
CA ALA A 53 -2.47 14.49 4.20
C ALA A 53 -3.21 13.22 3.72
N GLU A 54 -3.26 12.97 2.41
CA GLU A 54 -3.72 11.71 1.83
C GLU A 54 -2.56 10.71 1.86
N LEU A 55 -2.32 10.13 3.04
CA LEU A 55 -1.18 9.25 3.30
C LEU A 55 -1.53 7.81 2.87
N SER A 56 -0.85 7.31 1.84
CA SER A 56 -1.14 6.00 1.22
C SER A 56 -0.22 4.85 1.64
N GLU A 57 0.78 5.08 2.50
CA GLU A 57 1.62 4.00 3.07
C GLU A 57 2.39 4.54 4.30
N LEU A 58 2.82 3.65 5.19
CA LEU A 58 3.63 3.92 6.37
C LEU A 58 4.84 2.98 6.43
N LEU A 59 6.04 3.57 6.49
CA LEU A 59 7.29 2.83 6.68
C LEU A 59 8.26 3.61 7.56
N SER A 60 9.19 2.89 8.21
CA SER A 60 10.30 3.49 8.93
C SER A 60 11.57 3.31 8.13
N PHE A 61 12.23 4.41 7.81
CA PHE A 61 13.50 4.38 7.09
C PHE A 61 14.45 5.42 7.66
N ASN A 62 15.55 4.95 8.24
CA ASN A 62 16.64 5.79 8.75
C ASN A 62 16.20 6.90 9.73
N GLY A 63 15.07 6.73 10.44
CA GLY A 63 14.55 7.71 11.39
C GLY A 63 14.17 9.08 10.80
N LYS A 64 13.90 9.19 9.49
CA LYS A 64 13.63 10.47 8.82
C LYS A 64 12.14 10.70 8.51
N PHE A 65 11.64 11.92 8.80
CA PHE A 65 10.32 12.44 8.40
C PHE A 65 10.33 13.99 8.35
N PRO A 66 9.66 14.69 7.40
CA PRO A 66 9.53 14.44 5.95
C PRO A 66 10.86 14.68 5.20
N TRP A 67 10.99 14.19 3.95
CA TRP A 67 12.31 14.08 3.33
C TRP A 67 12.41 14.39 1.82
N VAL A 68 11.53 13.86 0.96
CA VAL A 68 11.62 14.03 -0.51
C VAL A 68 10.25 14.33 -1.16
N ILE A 69 10.27 14.99 -2.33
CA ILE A 69 9.09 15.21 -3.19
C ILE A 69 9.33 14.43 -4.49
N LEU A 70 8.31 13.71 -4.97
CA LEU A 70 8.41 12.84 -6.13
C LEU A 70 7.54 13.38 -7.27
N GLY A 71 8.15 13.71 -8.41
CA GLY A 71 7.45 14.07 -9.64
C GLY A 71 6.87 12.83 -10.34
N ASP A 72 5.74 13.01 -11.02
CA ASP A 72 5.03 11.93 -11.71
C ASP A 72 5.84 11.30 -12.86
N GLY A 73 5.49 10.06 -13.26
CA GLY A 73 6.09 9.36 -14.40
C GLY A 73 7.62 9.27 -14.33
N ALA A 74 8.30 9.71 -15.39
CA ALA A 74 9.76 9.73 -15.48
C ALA A 74 10.43 10.83 -14.62
N GLY A 75 9.67 11.58 -13.83
CA GLY A 75 10.18 12.63 -12.95
C GLY A 75 10.26 14.02 -13.58
N ASN A 76 9.86 14.14 -14.84
CA ASN A 76 9.82 15.39 -15.61
C ASN A 76 8.43 16.05 -15.64
N GLU A 77 7.46 15.48 -14.93
CA GLU A 77 6.09 16.01 -14.83
C GLU A 77 5.96 17.07 -13.73
N THR A 78 4.99 17.97 -13.89
CA THR A 78 4.69 19.01 -12.89
C THR A 78 3.73 18.53 -11.79
N ASN A 79 3.00 17.44 -12.04
CA ASN A 79 2.14 16.81 -11.04
C ASN A 79 2.98 15.96 -10.07
N GLY A 80 2.52 15.86 -8.82
CA GLY A 80 3.08 14.93 -7.84
C GLY A 80 2.78 13.48 -8.22
N PHE A 81 3.74 12.59 -7.95
CA PHE A 81 3.58 11.16 -8.17
C PHE A 81 2.51 10.58 -7.24
N LYS A 82 1.54 9.87 -7.82
CA LYS A 82 0.50 9.17 -7.07
C LYS A 82 1.09 7.92 -6.41
N CYS A 83 1.59 8.09 -5.19
CA CYS A 83 2.23 7.02 -4.41
C CYS A 83 1.16 6.14 -3.77
N GLU A 84 1.29 4.82 -3.88
CA GLU A 84 0.28 3.88 -3.39
C GLU A 84 0.86 2.71 -2.60
N TRP A 85 2.16 2.44 -2.76
CA TRP A 85 2.86 1.45 -1.96
C TRP A 85 4.32 1.86 -1.82
N ALA A 86 4.96 1.39 -0.76
CA ALA A 86 6.38 1.56 -0.58
C ALA A 86 7.01 0.43 0.23
N THR A 87 8.26 0.11 -0.09
CA THR A 87 9.06 -0.90 0.61
C THR A 87 10.54 -0.54 0.60
N ILE A 88 11.35 -1.30 1.33
CA ILE A 88 12.79 -1.09 1.43
C ILE A 88 13.52 -2.27 0.79
N LYS A 89 14.42 -1.98 -0.15
CA LYS A 89 15.34 -2.96 -0.75
C LYS A 89 16.69 -2.31 -0.97
N ASP A 90 17.76 -3.03 -0.59
CA ASP A 90 19.16 -2.62 -0.78
C ASP A 90 19.41 -1.15 -0.39
N ASP A 91 18.99 -0.76 0.82
CA ASP A 91 19.16 0.60 1.35
C ASP A 91 18.44 1.71 0.57
N HIS A 92 17.44 1.38 -0.22
CA HIS A 92 16.58 2.34 -0.91
C HIS A 92 15.12 2.14 -0.53
N ILE A 93 14.36 3.23 -0.50
CA ILE A 93 12.90 3.17 -0.51
C ILE A 93 12.47 3.02 -1.97
N TYR A 94 11.72 1.97 -2.26
CA TYR A 94 10.99 1.83 -3.51
C TYR A 94 9.57 2.34 -3.27
N VAL A 95 9.11 3.26 -4.10
CA VAL A 95 7.76 3.87 -4.03
C VAL A 95 7.10 3.71 -5.39
N GLY A 96 5.98 3.00 -5.45
CA GLY A 96 5.24 2.83 -6.69
C GLY A 96 3.84 3.41 -6.64
N SER A 97 3.22 3.43 -7.82
CA SER A 97 1.84 3.82 -8.02
C SER A 97 0.97 2.57 -8.26
N VAL A 98 -0.27 2.79 -8.70
CA VAL A 98 -1.29 1.75 -8.91
C VAL A 98 -0.93 0.69 -9.95
N GLY A 99 -0.02 0.97 -10.89
CA GLY A 99 0.39 0.01 -11.93
C GLY A 99 -0.67 -0.24 -13.02
N VAL A 100 -1.51 0.76 -13.32
CA VAL A 100 -2.52 0.70 -14.39
C VAL A 100 -2.45 1.93 -15.30
N GLU A 101 -2.89 1.78 -16.54
CA GLU A 101 -2.98 2.87 -17.52
C GLU A 101 -3.80 4.07 -17.01
N ASN A 102 -3.38 5.29 -17.35
CA ASN A 102 -4.17 6.51 -17.09
C ASN A 102 -5.07 6.80 -18.30
N TYR A 103 -6.33 7.12 -18.02
CA TYR A 103 -7.34 7.46 -19.03
C TYR A 103 -7.83 8.88 -18.81
N ASP A 104 -8.15 9.58 -19.89
CA ASP A 104 -8.79 10.89 -19.85
C ASP A 104 -10.31 10.79 -19.60
N ASP A 105 -10.99 11.94 -19.55
CA ASP A 105 -12.44 12.02 -19.31
C ASP A 105 -13.28 11.39 -20.45
N ASP A 106 -12.67 11.09 -21.61
CA ASP A 106 -13.29 10.39 -22.76
C ASP A 106 -12.95 8.88 -22.78
N ASP A 107 -12.39 8.35 -21.69
CA ASP A 107 -11.90 6.97 -21.56
C ASP A 107 -10.78 6.59 -22.56
N LYS A 108 -10.04 7.57 -23.09
CA LYS A 108 -8.89 7.31 -23.98
C LYS A 108 -7.61 7.22 -23.16
N LEU A 109 -6.72 6.33 -23.58
CA LEU A 109 -5.41 6.17 -22.96
C LEU A 109 -4.62 7.49 -23.06
N GLU A 110 -4.40 8.14 -21.93
CA GLU A 110 -3.67 9.41 -21.83
C GLU A 110 -2.16 9.15 -21.69
N ASN A 111 -1.77 8.34 -20.70
CA ASN A 111 -0.36 8.02 -20.43
C ASN A 111 -0.21 6.73 -19.59
N ARG A 112 1.04 6.39 -19.25
CA ARG A 112 1.42 5.21 -18.46
C ARG A 112 2.27 5.57 -17.24
N ASN A 113 2.08 6.75 -16.67
CA ASN A 113 2.92 7.25 -15.57
C ASN A 113 2.81 6.40 -14.30
N ASN A 114 1.66 5.77 -14.05
CA ASN A 114 1.45 4.90 -12.88
C ASN A 114 2.27 3.60 -12.93
N PHE A 115 2.96 3.30 -14.03
CA PHE A 115 3.87 2.15 -14.13
C PHE A 115 5.30 2.48 -13.68
N PHE A 116 5.59 3.75 -13.35
CA PHE A 116 6.90 4.09 -12.80
C PHE A 116 7.01 3.74 -11.32
N VAL A 117 8.22 3.39 -10.90
CA VAL A 117 8.62 3.20 -9.51
C VAL A 117 9.77 4.16 -9.21
N LYS A 118 9.71 4.81 -8.05
CA LYS A 118 10.74 5.73 -7.58
C LYS A 118 11.64 5.00 -6.59
N LYS A 119 12.93 4.98 -6.86
CA LYS A 119 13.95 4.45 -5.96
C LYS A 119 14.67 5.60 -5.29
N VAL A 120 14.49 5.74 -3.98
CA VAL A 120 15.01 6.84 -3.17
C VAL A 120 16.15 6.36 -2.29
N SER A 121 17.35 6.92 -2.48
CA SER A 121 18.55 6.56 -1.70
C SER A 121 18.55 7.20 -0.31
N LYS A 122 19.36 6.70 0.64
CA LYS A 122 19.54 7.25 2.01
C LYS A 122 19.88 8.75 2.09
N THR A 123 20.38 9.34 1.01
CA THR A 123 20.71 10.78 0.88
C THR A 123 19.60 11.60 0.23
N GLY A 124 18.62 10.96 -0.41
CA GLY A 124 17.44 11.60 -1.00
C GLY A 124 17.49 11.68 -2.52
N GLU A 125 18.49 11.05 -3.15
CA GLU A 125 18.55 10.93 -4.60
C GLU A 125 17.42 10.03 -5.09
N VAL A 126 16.80 10.42 -6.21
CA VAL A 126 15.64 9.72 -6.78
C VAL A 126 16.01 9.19 -8.15
N ILE A 127 15.80 7.89 -8.34
CA ILE A 127 15.88 7.22 -9.64
C ILE A 127 14.46 6.81 -10.04
N HIS A 128 14.12 7.02 -11.31
CA HIS A 128 12.81 6.72 -11.88
C HIS A 128 12.91 5.48 -12.76
N GLU A 129 12.29 4.38 -12.35
CA GLU A 129 12.32 3.10 -13.07
C GLU A 129 10.96 2.86 -13.73
N ASN A 130 10.94 2.57 -15.02
CA ASN A 130 9.71 2.17 -15.70
C ASN A 130 9.49 0.66 -15.50
N TRP A 131 8.46 0.29 -14.74
CA TRP A 131 8.11 -1.10 -14.43
C TRP A 131 6.97 -1.64 -15.33
N TYR A 132 6.64 -0.98 -16.45
CA TYR A 132 5.56 -1.42 -17.34
C TYR A 132 5.65 -2.90 -17.71
N ASP A 133 6.79 -3.36 -18.21
CA ASP A 133 6.97 -4.76 -18.64
C ASP A 133 6.89 -5.75 -17.46
N ILE A 134 7.24 -5.32 -16.25
CA ILE A 134 7.15 -6.11 -15.02
C ILE A 134 5.68 -6.30 -14.65
N TYR A 135 4.93 -5.20 -14.56
CA TYR A 135 3.50 -5.24 -14.25
C TYR A 135 2.70 -5.95 -15.34
N ASP A 136 3.07 -5.76 -16.61
CA ASP A 136 2.46 -6.47 -17.73
C ASP A 136 2.68 -7.98 -17.62
N ARG A 137 3.90 -8.42 -17.30
CA ARG A 137 4.18 -9.85 -17.09
C ARG A 137 3.37 -10.41 -15.93
N ILE A 138 3.29 -9.69 -14.80
CA ILE A 138 2.47 -10.11 -13.65
C ILE A 138 1.01 -10.31 -14.05
N ARG A 139 0.37 -9.32 -14.71
CA ARG A 139 -1.05 -9.46 -15.09
C ARG A 139 -1.27 -10.59 -16.10
N ASN A 140 -0.34 -10.79 -17.04
CA ASN A 140 -0.40 -11.91 -17.98
C ASN A 140 -0.32 -13.27 -17.26
N THR A 141 0.59 -13.42 -16.29
CA THR A 141 0.70 -14.65 -15.48
C THR A 141 -0.59 -14.97 -14.72
N LEU A 142 -1.32 -13.95 -14.28
CA LEU A 142 -2.60 -14.11 -13.58
C LEU A 142 -3.80 -14.30 -14.51
N GLY A 143 -3.60 -14.38 -15.83
CA GLY A 143 -4.67 -14.52 -16.81
C GLY A 143 -5.46 -13.24 -17.07
N MET A 144 -4.88 -12.08 -16.73
CA MET A 144 -5.50 -10.75 -16.86
C MET A 144 -4.72 -9.87 -17.86
N PRO A 145 -4.47 -10.33 -19.10
CA PRO A 145 -3.73 -9.55 -20.09
C PRO A 145 -4.47 -8.25 -20.41
N PHE A 146 -3.75 -7.22 -20.87
CA PHE A 146 -4.37 -5.97 -21.35
C PHE A 146 -5.52 -6.27 -22.34
N PRO A 147 -6.71 -5.67 -22.18
CA PRO A 147 -6.99 -4.52 -21.33
C PRO A 147 -7.34 -4.83 -19.86
N GLY A 148 -7.30 -6.09 -19.44
CA GLY A 148 -7.36 -6.49 -18.03
C GLY A 148 -6.27 -5.82 -17.18
N PHE A 149 -6.49 -5.79 -15.87
CA PHE A 149 -5.67 -5.00 -14.97
C PHE A 149 -5.53 -5.62 -13.57
N ILE A 150 -4.47 -5.21 -12.89
CA ILE A 150 -4.22 -5.44 -11.47
C ILE A 150 -3.85 -4.09 -10.86
N VAL A 151 -4.52 -3.70 -9.76
CA VAL A 151 -4.17 -2.50 -8.99
C VAL A 151 -3.29 -2.89 -7.81
N HIS A 152 -2.15 -2.25 -7.69
CA HIS A 152 -1.15 -2.51 -6.65
C HIS A 152 -1.12 -1.37 -5.62
N GLU A 153 -1.46 -1.66 -4.38
CA GLU A 153 -1.29 -0.77 -3.21
C GLU A 153 -0.57 -1.46 -2.05
N ALA A 154 -0.29 -2.76 -2.18
CA ALA A 154 0.36 -3.53 -1.15
C ALA A 154 1.47 -4.37 -1.80
N VAL A 155 2.71 -3.88 -1.69
CA VAL A 155 3.90 -4.51 -2.28
C VAL A 155 5.05 -4.45 -1.30
N MET A 156 5.74 -5.57 -1.11
CA MET A 156 6.97 -5.59 -0.31
C MET A 156 8.08 -6.43 -0.91
N TRP A 157 9.32 -6.02 -0.63
CA TRP A 157 10.50 -6.86 -0.76
C TRP A 157 10.75 -7.64 0.53
N SER A 158 11.04 -8.92 0.39
CA SER A 158 11.43 -9.84 1.46
C SER A 158 12.93 -10.09 1.37
N PRO A 159 13.78 -9.44 2.19
CA PRO A 159 15.22 -9.69 2.20
C PRO A 159 15.59 -11.11 2.63
N ILE A 160 14.78 -11.79 3.46
CA ILE A 160 15.05 -13.17 3.89
C ILE A 160 14.74 -14.15 2.76
N ASN A 161 13.56 -14.04 2.15
CA ASN A 161 13.16 -14.96 1.07
C ASN A 161 13.75 -14.58 -0.29
N LYS A 162 14.28 -13.35 -0.43
CA LYS A 162 14.74 -12.73 -1.70
C LYS A 162 13.65 -12.74 -2.78
N LYS A 163 12.45 -12.31 -2.36
CA LYS A 163 11.24 -12.29 -3.20
C LYS A 163 10.52 -10.96 -3.08
N TRP A 164 9.87 -10.54 -4.15
CA TRP A 164 8.81 -9.54 -4.05
C TRP A 164 7.48 -10.24 -3.79
N ILE A 165 6.66 -9.61 -2.94
CA ILE A 165 5.32 -10.09 -2.60
C ILE A 165 4.33 -8.97 -2.89
N PHE A 166 3.27 -9.30 -3.61
CA PHE A 166 2.16 -8.39 -3.90
C PHE A 166 0.88 -8.97 -3.33
N LEU A 167 0.12 -8.13 -2.64
CA LEU A 167 -1.27 -8.39 -2.29
C LEU A 167 -2.10 -7.32 -3.03
N PRO A 168 -2.65 -7.62 -4.21
CA PRO A 168 -3.32 -6.61 -5.01
C PRO A 168 -4.60 -6.08 -4.37
N ARG A 169 -4.93 -4.83 -4.68
CA ARG A 169 -6.22 -4.23 -4.31
C ARG A 169 -7.34 -4.76 -5.20
N LYS A 170 -7.12 -4.73 -6.52
CA LYS A 170 -8.13 -5.04 -7.54
C LYS A 170 -7.52 -5.95 -8.61
N CYS A 171 -8.29 -6.88 -9.14
CA CYS A 171 -7.87 -7.80 -10.19
C CYS A 171 -9.06 -8.06 -11.13
N SER A 172 -8.89 -7.86 -12.44
CA SER A 172 -9.97 -8.06 -13.41
C SER A 172 -9.44 -8.39 -14.80
N GLU A 173 -10.12 -9.32 -15.48
CA GLU A 173 -9.91 -9.59 -16.92
C GLU A 173 -10.60 -8.54 -17.81
N LYS A 174 -11.56 -7.78 -17.26
CA LYS A 174 -12.24 -6.70 -17.99
C LYS A 174 -11.36 -5.45 -18.04
N SER A 175 -11.55 -4.64 -19.07
CA SER A 175 -10.85 -3.36 -19.18
C SER A 175 -11.17 -2.44 -18.00
N TYR A 176 -10.17 -1.68 -17.53
CA TYR A 176 -10.34 -0.73 -16.42
C TYR A 176 -11.55 0.20 -16.64
N VAL A 177 -11.67 0.76 -17.84
CA VAL A 177 -12.80 1.61 -18.30
C VAL A 177 -14.18 0.94 -18.22
N LYS A 178 -14.25 -0.39 -18.41
CA LYS A 178 -15.54 -1.12 -18.49
C LYS A 178 -15.87 -1.88 -17.20
N ALA A 179 -14.91 -2.00 -16.30
CA ALA A 179 -15.10 -2.69 -15.04
C ALA A 179 -15.78 -1.76 -14.04
N ASP A 180 -16.62 -2.34 -13.19
CA ASP A 180 -17.00 -1.68 -11.93
C ASP A 180 -15.84 -1.89 -10.95
N VAL A 181 -14.85 -0.98 -11.00
CA VAL A 181 -13.60 -1.09 -10.22
C VAL A 181 -13.88 -1.08 -8.72
N ASP A 182 -14.85 -0.28 -8.29
CA ASP A 182 -15.25 -0.17 -6.89
C ASP A 182 -15.89 -1.45 -6.37
N ALA A 183 -16.65 -2.17 -7.21
CA ALA A 183 -17.22 -3.47 -6.88
C ALA A 183 -16.28 -4.67 -7.15
N THR A 184 -15.08 -4.43 -7.68
CA THR A 184 -14.06 -5.45 -7.95
C THR A 184 -13.15 -5.59 -6.73
N GLY A 185 -12.79 -6.80 -6.33
CA GLY A 185 -11.78 -7.05 -5.28
C GLY A 185 -10.67 -7.96 -5.80
N CYS A 186 -9.70 -8.27 -4.96
CA CYS A 186 -8.72 -9.32 -5.26
C CYS A 186 -8.41 -10.16 -4.03
N ASN A 187 -8.26 -11.48 -4.22
CA ASN A 187 -7.99 -12.44 -3.16
C ASN A 187 -6.76 -13.32 -3.47
N LYS A 188 -5.74 -12.71 -4.08
CA LYS A 188 -4.53 -13.39 -4.53
C LYS A 188 -3.30 -12.85 -3.82
N MET A 189 -2.32 -13.71 -3.62
CA MET A 189 -0.95 -13.34 -3.26
C MET A 189 -0.04 -13.69 -4.43
N ILE A 190 0.79 -12.75 -4.85
CA ILE A 190 1.75 -12.93 -5.95
C ILE A 190 3.15 -12.91 -5.35
N ILE A 191 3.97 -13.89 -5.67
CA ILE A 191 5.33 -14.05 -5.19
C ILE A 191 6.24 -14.11 -6.40
N THR A 192 7.24 -13.23 -6.48
CA THR A 192 8.11 -13.13 -7.64
C THR A 192 9.59 -13.18 -7.25
N SER A 193 10.44 -13.72 -8.12
CA SER A 193 11.89 -13.62 -7.96
C SER A 193 12.36 -12.16 -8.03
N GLU A 194 13.55 -11.89 -7.48
CA GLU A 194 14.14 -10.56 -7.45
C GLU A 194 14.21 -9.86 -8.82
N ASP A 195 14.47 -10.63 -9.87
CA ASP A 195 14.57 -10.20 -11.27
C ASP A 195 13.26 -10.32 -12.07
N PHE A 196 12.16 -10.71 -11.40
CA PHE A 196 10.85 -10.95 -12.00
C PHE A 196 10.86 -12.00 -13.13
N SER A 197 11.87 -12.88 -13.19
CA SER A 197 11.93 -13.99 -14.14
C SER A 197 10.95 -15.12 -13.79
N THR A 198 10.66 -15.29 -12.50
CA THR A 198 9.68 -16.25 -11.98
C THR A 198 8.57 -15.50 -11.26
N ILE A 199 7.33 -15.75 -11.67
CA ILE A 199 6.12 -15.17 -11.07
C ILE A 199 5.19 -16.34 -10.73
N GLU A 200 4.88 -16.47 -9.46
CA GLU A 200 3.93 -17.45 -8.92
C GLU A 200 2.80 -16.69 -8.22
N TYR A 201 1.63 -17.30 -8.14
CA TYR A 201 0.54 -16.76 -7.34
C TYR A 201 -0.27 -17.87 -6.69
N LEU A 202 -0.96 -17.53 -5.62
CA LEU A 202 -1.91 -18.39 -4.93
C LEU A 202 -3.16 -17.61 -4.56
N ASP A 203 -4.26 -18.34 -4.38
CA ASP A 203 -5.47 -17.80 -3.76
C ASP A 203 -5.34 -17.85 -2.24
N ILE A 204 -5.66 -16.74 -1.59
CA ILE A 204 -5.66 -16.66 -0.13
C ILE A 204 -6.83 -17.50 0.39
N GLN A 205 -6.56 -18.32 1.41
CA GLN A 205 -7.49 -19.28 2.01
C GLN A 205 -8.49 -18.58 2.96
N ALA A 206 -9.05 -17.47 2.51
CA ALA A 206 -10.05 -16.66 3.19
C ALA A 206 -11.29 -16.51 2.32
N THR A 207 -12.46 -16.46 2.95
CA THR A 207 -13.63 -15.85 2.33
C THR A 207 -13.62 -14.36 2.68
N PRO A 208 -13.48 -13.44 1.70
CA PRO A 208 -13.50 -12.01 1.97
C PRO A 208 -14.81 -11.59 2.68
N LEU A 209 -14.72 -10.73 3.69
CA LEU A 209 -15.90 -10.16 4.36
C LEU A 209 -16.83 -9.43 3.37
N GLN A 210 -16.23 -8.80 2.36
CA GLN A 210 -16.91 -8.12 1.25
C GLN A 210 -16.17 -8.48 -0.04
N LYS A 211 -16.91 -8.78 -1.11
CA LYS A 211 -16.33 -9.27 -2.38
C LYS A 211 -15.39 -8.25 -3.02
N GLU A 212 -15.66 -6.98 -2.79
CA GLU A 212 -14.99 -5.83 -3.38
C GLU A 212 -13.77 -5.35 -2.58
N ARG A 213 -13.47 -6.02 -1.46
CA ARG A 213 -12.32 -5.68 -0.64
C ARG A 213 -11.02 -5.84 -1.43
N GLY A 214 -10.10 -4.94 -1.18
CA GLY A 214 -8.74 -4.99 -1.70
C GLY A 214 -7.72 -4.77 -0.59
N PHE A 215 -6.53 -5.34 -0.74
CA PHE A 215 -5.41 -5.02 0.15
C PHE A 215 -4.91 -3.60 -0.10
N SER A 216 -4.69 -2.85 0.99
CA SER A 216 -4.16 -1.48 0.95
C SER A 216 -2.76 -1.36 1.52
N SER A 217 -2.32 -2.30 2.38
CA SER A 217 -0.94 -2.39 2.86
C SER A 217 -0.72 -3.73 3.55
N PHE A 218 0.54 -4.15 3.72
CA PHE A 218 0.90 -5.24 4.61
C PHE A 218 2.34 -5.10 5.10
N LYS A 219 2.67 -5.82 6.18
CA LYS A 219 4.04 -5.97 6.69
C LYS A 219 4.26 -7.38 7.22
N PHE A 220 5.52 -7.83 7.17
CA PHE A 220 5.93 -9.03 7.88
C PHE A 220 5.90 -8.79 9.39
N VAL A 221 5.44 -9.78 10.14
CA VAL A 221 5.50 -9.77 11.60
C VAL A 221 6.97 -9.86 12.03
N PRO A 222 7.48 -8.93 12.86
CA PRO A 222 8.86 -8.98 13.33
C PRO A 222 9.21 -10.31 14.00
N ASP A 223 10.44 -10.77 13.79
CA ASP A 223 11.00 -12.03 14.31
C ASP A 223 10.30 -13.32 13.80
N SER A 224 9.33 -13.22 12.90
CA SER A 224 8.69 -14.39 12.26
C SER A 224 9.52 -15.02 11.14
N GLN A 225 10.76 -14.56 10.92
CA GLN A 225 11.58 -14.94 9.75
C GLN A 225 10.85 -14.70 8.42
N GLU A 226 10.07 -13.61 8.33
CA GLU A 226 9.26 -13.26 7.15
C GLU A 226 8.30 -14.38 6.71
N SER A 227 7.83 -15.20 7.64
CA SER A 227 6.85 -16.27 7.37
C SER A 227 5.41 -15.86 7.66
N MET A 228 5.20 -14.77 8.42
CA MET A 228 3.88 -14.27 8.80
C MET A 228 3.71 -12.83 8.36
N ILE A 229 2.53 -12.50 7.85
CA ILE A 229 2.12 -11.18 7.38
C ILE A 229 0.92 -10.70 8.18
N VAL A 230 0.89 -9.40 8.48
CA VAL A 230 -0.33 -8.68 8.83
C VAL A 230 -0.65 -7.72 7.69
N GLY A 231 -1.87 -7.83 7.16
CA GLY A 231 -2.37 -7.01 6.05
C GLY A 231 -3.58 -6.18 6.46
N LEU A 232 -3.72 -5.03 5.80
CA LEU A 232 -4.93 -4.22 5.81
C LEU A 232 -5.71 -4.47 4.53
N THR A 233 -7.02 -4.60 4.68
CA THR A 233 -7.96 -4.61 3.54
C THR A 233 -8.93 -3.46 3.69
N THR A 234 -9.31 -2.86 2.57
CA THR A 234 -10.25 -1.74 2.54
C THR A 234 -11.35 -1.98 1.53
N VAL A 235 -12.51 -1.41 1.83
CA VAL A 235 -13.66 -1.33 0.92
C VAL A 235 -14.05 0.14 0.81
N GLU A 236 -14.21 0.59 -0.42
CA GLU A 236 -14.68 1.92 -0.75
C GLU A 236 -15.61 1.78 -1.96
N ASN A 237 -16.92 1.93 -1.74
CA ASN A 237 -17.93 1.69 -2.77
C ASN A 237 -19.10 2.70 -2.72
N GLY A 238 -18.82 3.99 -2.52
CA GLY A 238 -19.80 5.09 -2.44
C GLY A 238 -20.82 5.02 -1.29
N LYS A 239 -21.07 3.83 -0.72
CA LYS A 239 -21.98 3.54 0.40
C LYS A 239 -21.23 3.15 1.65
N THR A 240 -20.14 2.41 1.48
CA THR A 240 -19.34 1.87 2.56
C THR A 240 -17.89 2.30 2.39
N ILE A 241 -17.32 2.80 3.47
CA ILE A 241 -15.87 2.93 3.66
C ILE A 241 -15.54 2.16 4.93
N ASN A 242 -14.65 1.18 4.85
CA ASN A 242 -14.12 0.51 6.04
C ASN A 242 -12.73 -0.06 5.80
N THR A 243 -12.06 -0.32 6.91
CA THR A 243 -10.80 -1.06 6.97
C THR A 243 -11.00 -2.30 7.83
N ALA A 244 -10.48 -3.43 7.37
CA ALA A 244 -10.28 -4.65 8.13
C ALA A 244 -8.80 -5.03 8.22
N ILE A 245 -8.47 -5.88 9.18
CA ILE A 245 -7.12 -6.44 9.36
C ILE A 245 -7.18 -7.97 9.23
N ILE A 246 -6.13 -8.55 8.68
CA ILE A 246 -6.01 -9.98 8.44
C ILE A 246 -4.57 -10.44 8.70
N GLY A 247 -4.41 -11.65 9.24
CA GLY A 247 -3.11 -12.30 9.43
C GLY A 247 -2.97 -13.49 8.50
N LEU A 248 -1.84 -13.61 7.80
CA LEU A 248 -1.60 -14.62 6.77
C LEU A 248 -0.19 -15.23 6.89
N ASP A 249 -0.02 -16.48 6.48
CA ASP A 249 1.31 -16.99 6.10
C ASP A 249 1.56 -16.83 4.59
N LEU A 250 2.77 -17.19 4.14
CA LEU A 250 3.16 -17.14 2.73
C LEU A 250 2.53 -18.23 1.85
N GLN A 251 1.74 -19.13 2.42
CA GLN A 251 0.93 -20.12 1.70
C GLN A 251 -0.55 -19.68 1.62
N GLY A 252 -0.84 -18.45 2.05
CA GLY A 252 -2.18 -17.87 2.04
C GLY A 252 -3.09 -18.41 3.15
N LYS A 253 -2.57 -19.14 4.14
CA LYS A 253 -3.35 -19.62 5.28
C LYS A 253 -3.63 -18.48 6.26
N ILE A 254 -4.83 -18.50 6.82
CA ILE A 254 -5.26 -17.53 7.82
C ILE A 254 -4.61 -17.81 9.17
N LEU A 255 -3.89 -16.81 9.69
CA LEU A 255 -3.34 -16.76 11.05
C LEU A 255 -4.18 -15.88 11.98
N TYR A 256 -4.92 -14.92 11.42
CA TYR A 256 -5.92 -14.11 12.10
C TYR A 256 -7.05 -13.79 11.11
N PRO A 257 -8.31 -14.08 11.45
CA PRO A 257 -9.44 -13.90 10.54
C PRO A 257 -9.61 -12.43 10.16
N GLU A 258 -10.04 -12.17 8.92
CA GLU A 258 -10.35 -10.82 8.48
C GLU A 258 -11.39 -10.21 9.42
N THR A 259 -11.00 -9.14 10.12
CA THR A 259 -11.82 -8.50 11.14
C THR A 259 -11.90 -7.01 10.85
N LYS A 260 -13.12 -6.50 10.67
CA LYS A 260 -13.36 -5.06 10.49
C LYS A 260 -12.91 -4.31 11.74
N ILE A 261 -12.10 -3.26 11.56
CA ILE A 261 -11.52 -2.46 12.65
C ILE A 261 -12.00 -1.01 12.64
N PHE A 262 -12.18 -0.39 11.47
CA PHE A 262 -12.54 1.03 11.36
C PHE A 262 -13.56 1.30 10.24
N ASN A 263 -14.30 2.41 10.34
CA ASN A 263 -15.24 2.90 9.31
C ASN A 263 -14.60 4.01 8.44
N ASP A 264 -13.29 3.95 8.28
CA ASP A 264 -12.49 4.84 7.45
C ASP A 264 -11.45 4.00 6.70
N LYS A 265 -10.77 4.63 5.75
CA LYS A 265 -9.74 4.01 4.91
C LYS A 265 -8.36 4.21 5.53
N TYR A 266 -7.73 3.11 5.95
CA TYR A 266 -6.31 3.07 6.35
C TYR A 266 -5.50 2.34 5.29
N GLU A 267 -4.46 3.00 4.81
CA GLU A 267 -3.64 2.56 3.67
C GLU A 267 -2.18 2.33 4.06
N GLY A 268 -1.85 2.36 5.35
CA GLY A 268 -0.51 2.09 5.84
C GLY A 268 -0.54 1.29 7.13
N VAL A 269 0.31 0.27 7.22
CA VAL A 269 0.60 -0.44 8.48
C VAL A 269 2.11 -0.56 8.64
N ALA A 270 2.60 -0.34 9.87
CA ALA A 270 4.00 -0.47 10.21
C ALA A 270 4.17 -1.04 11.63
N PHE A 271 5.26 -1.77 11.86
CA PHE A 271 5.62 -2.24 13.19
C PHE A 271 6.55 -1.27 13.90
N LEU A 272 6.15 -0.82 15.09
CA LEU A 272 6.95 0.10 15.89
C LEU A 272 8.16 -0.55 16.59
N LYS A 273 8.29 -1.88 16.58
CA LYS A 273 9.35 -2.60 17.31
C LYS A 273 10.78 -2.23 16.86
N HIS A 274 10.95 -1.78 15.61
CA HIS A 274 12.24 -1.32 15.09
C HIS A 274 12.47 0.19 15.29
N PHE A 275 11.56 0.89 15.97
CA PHE A 275 11.77 2.27 16.37
C PHE A 275 12.51 2.25 17.71
N ASP A 276 13.82 2.54 17.69
CA ASP A 276 14.53 2.86 18.92
C ASP A 276 13.89 4.12 19.53
N PRO A 277 13.28 4.05 20.73
CA PRO A 277 12.67 5.20 21.38
C PRO A 277 13.66 6.36 21.57
N LYS A 278 14.97 6.09 21.60
CA LYS A 278 16.01 7.11 21.73
C LYS A 278 16.17 7.99 20.48
N ASN A 279 15.71 7.53 19.32
CA ASN A 279 15.74 8.29 18.07
C ASN A 279 14.41 8.99 17.76
N ILE A 280 13.40 8.82 18.62
CA ILE A 280 12.15 9.56 18.53
C ILE A 280 12.32 10.87 19.31
N GLN A 281 12.92 11.88 18.67
CA GLN A 281 12.52 13.25 19.00
C GLN A 281 11.18 13.47 18.32
N MET A 282 10.08 13.18 19.03
CA MET A 282 8.81 13.78 18.63
C MET A 282 9.02 15.30 18.64
N PRO A 283 8.67 16.03 17.56
CA PRO A 283 8.68 17.48 17.63
C PRO A 283 7.81 17.85 18.83
N ASN A 284 8.38 18.60 19.77
CA ASN A 284 7.59 19.25 20.81
C ASN A 284 6.55 20.10 20.09
N LEU A 285 5.32 19.58 20.04
CA LEU A 285 4.15 20.35 19.67
C LEU A 285 3.81 21.21 20.89
N ASN A 286 4.54 22.32 21.03
CA ASN A 286 4.08 23.50 21.76
C ASN A 286 3.39 24.44 20.78
#